data_AF-A0A3A9FIL8-F1
#
_entry.id   AF-A0A3A9FIL8-F1
#
_cell.length_a   1.000
_cell.length_b   1.000
_cell.length_c   1.000
_cell.angle_alpha   90.00
_cell.angle_beta   90.00
_cell.angle_gamma   90.00
#
_symmetry.space_group_name_H-M   'P 1'
#
loop_
_entity.id
_entity.type
_entity.pdbx_description
1 polymer ?
#
loop_
_entity_poly.entity_id
_entity_poly.type
_entity_poly.pdbx_seq_one_letter_code
_entity_poly.pdbx_strand_id
1 'polypeptide(L)' 'MVRTGALLLTLDAWADIHPFLITLPVRWDYKVPYGILYSKEPSEDVEGFLDVFKREVCQN' A
#
# COMPACT_ATOMS: atom_id res chain seq x y z
N MET A 1 -23.71 16.21 4.31
CA MET A 1 -22.38 15.66 3.96
C MET A 1 -21.41 16.82 3.90
N VAL A 2 -20.51 16.95 4.88
CA VAL A 2 -19.55 18.06 4.95
C VAL A 2 -18.60 17.97 3.75
N ARG A 3 -18.61 18.99 2.88
CA ARG A 3 -17.66 19.13 1.77
C ARG A 3 -16.47 19.95 2.25
N THR A 4 -15.54 19.33 2.97
CA THR A 4 -14.19 19.86 3.07
C THR A 4 -13.49 19.53 1.75
N GLY A 5 -13.15 20.54 0.94
CA GLY A 5 -12.42 20.38 -0.33
C GLY A 5 -10.96 19.96 -0.12
N ALA A 6 -10.72 18.96 0.72
CA ALA A 6 -9.40 18.45 1.03
C ALA A 6 -8.93 17.49 -0.06
N LEU A 7 -7.65 17.58 -0.40
CA LEU A 7 -7.00 16.59 -1.24
C LEU A 7 -6.70 15.33 -0.41
N LEU A 8 -6.99 14.16 -0.96
CA LEU A 8 -6.60 12.87 -0.41
C LEU A 8 -5.29 12.44 -1.06
N LEU A 9 -4.27 12.14 -0.26
CA LEU A 9 -3.08 11.44 -0.75
C LEU A 9 -3.42 9.98 -1.00
N THR A 10 -3.11 9.50 -2.19
CA THR A 10 -3.37 8.12 -2.62
C THR A 10 -2.09 7.50 -3.15
N LEU A 11 -2.02 6.17 -3.14
CA LEU A 11 -0.94 5.43 -3.77
C LEU A 11 -1.18 5.39 -5.29
N ASP A 12 -0.10 5.37 -6.08
CA ASP A 12 -0.19 5.29 -7.54
C ASP A 12 -0.98 4.06 -8.03
N ALA A 13 -0.93 2.96 -7.26
CA ALA A 13 -1.71 1.74 -7.54
C ALA A 13 -3.23 1.94 -7.49
N TRP A 14 -3.71 3.06 -6.96
CA TRP A 14 -5.13 3.41 -6.85
C TRP A 14 -5.57 4.42 -7.93
N ALA A 15 -4.68 4.74 -8.88
CA ALA A 15 -5.06 5.50 -10.06
C ALA A 15 -6.25 4.82 -10.75
N ASP A 16 -7.25 5.62 -11.12
CA ASP A 16 -8.44 5.21 -11.88
C ASP A 16 -9.32 4.14 -11.22
N ILE A 17 -9.15 3.87 -9.92
CA ILE A 17 -9.93 2.86 -9.18
C ILE A 17 -11.43 3.22 -9.09
N HIS A 18 -11.78 4.50 -9.20
CA HIS A 18 -13.16 4.96 -9.12
C HIS A 18 -13.44 6.12 -10.08
N PRO A 19 -14.51 6.06 -10.92
CA PRO A 19 -14.81 7.08 -11.94
C PRO A 19 -15.03 8.51 -11.43
N PHE A 20 -15.36 8.67 -10.15
CA PHE A 20 -15.59 9.98 -9.51
C PHE A 20 -14.39 10.50 -8.70
N LEU A 21 -13.22 9.86 -8.79
CA LEU A 21 -11.99 10.31 -8.16
C LEU A 21 -11.04 10.82 -9.23
N ILE A 22 -10.68 12.11 -9.16
CA ILE A 22 -9.67 12.69 -10.05
C ILE A 22 -8.32 12.64 -9.36
N THR A 23 -7.36 11.98 -9.99
CA THR A 23 -5.98 11.89 -9.49
C THR A 23 -5.16 13.05 -10.04
N LEU A 24 -4.53 13.83 -9.16
CA LEU A 24 -3.59 14.88 -9.53
C LEU A 24 -2.16 14.37 -9.29
N PRO A 25 -1.27 14.37 -10.30
CA PRO A 25 0.09 13.90 -10.11
C PRO A 25 0.86 14.82 -9.17
N VAL A 26 1.58 14.23 -8.22
CA VAL A 26 2.45 14.95 -7.29
C VAL A 26 3.90 14.49 -7.48
N ARG A 27 4.85 15.44 -7.51
CA ARG A 27 6.28 15.17 -7.71
C ARG A 27 7.06 15.46 -6.44
N TRP A 28 6.97 14.55 -5.48
CA TRP A 28 7.76 14.58 -4.24
C TRP A 28 8.68 13.38 -4.18
N ASP A 29 9.87 13.54 -3.59
CA ASP A 29 10.77 12.42 -3.28
C ASP A 29 10.38 11.79 -1.93
N TYR A 30 9.14 11.31 -1.85
CA TYR A 30 8.61 10.66 -0.66
C TYR A 30 8.35 9.18 -0.94
N LYS A 31 8.86 8.31 -0.07
CA LYS A 31 8.60 6.87 -0.11
C LYS A 31 7.62 6.50 0.98
N VAL A 32 6.49 5.91 0.60
CA VAL A 32 5.53 5.32 1.54
C VAL A 32 6.04 3.92 1.93
N PRO A 33 6.32 3.63 3.21
CA PRO A 33 6.62 2.26 3.62
C PRO A 33 5.35 1.41 3.52
N TYR A 34 5.46 0.23 2.92
CA TYR A 34 4.37 -0.74 2.81
C TYR A 34 4.87 -2.14 3.18
N GLY A 35 3.94 -3.03 3.51
CA GLY A 35 4.27 -4.40 3.91
C GLY A 35 3.02 -5.26 4.05
N ILE A 36 3.22 -6.51 4.47
CA ILE A 36 2.15 -7.47 4.70
C ILE A 36 1.72 -7.38 6.16
N LEU A 37 0.42 -7.27 6.40
CA LEU A 37 -0.15 -7.39 7.74
C LEU A 37 -0.48 -8.86 8.01
N TYR A 38 0.03 -9.39 9.12
CA TYR A 38 -0.20 -10.77 9.53
C TYR A 38 -0.37 -10.87 11.06
N SER A 39 -0.86 -12.02 11.54
CA SER A 39 -1.05 -12.28 12.97
C SER A 39 0.26 -12.15 13.74
N LYS A 40 0.21 -11.69 15.00
CA LYS A 40 1.38 -11.75 15.90
C LYS A 40 1.81 -13.18 16.20
N GLU A 41 0.86 -14.11 16.18
CA GLU A 41 1.04 -15.55 16.29
C GLU A 41 0.56 -16.18 14.97
N PRO A 42 1.41 -16.21 13.93
CA PRO A 42 1.05 -16.80 12.64
C PRO A 42 1.02 -18.33 12.71
N SER A 43 0.26 -18.97 11.83
CA SER A 43 0.36 -20.42 11.63
C SER A 43 1.64 -20.76 10.87
N GLU A 44 2.07 -22.02 10.92
CA GLU A 44 3.25 -22.53 10.19
C GLU A 44 3.19 -22.20 8.68
N ASP A 45 2.01 -22.33 8.06
CA ASP A 45 1.81 -21.96 6.65
C ASP A 45 2.06 -20.47 6.38
N VAL A 46 1.63 -19.60 7.30
CA VAL A 46 1.84 -18.14 7.18
C VAL A 46 3.31 -17.81 7.38
N GLU A 47 4.00 -18.45 8.33
CA GLU A 47 5.45 -18.29 8.51
C GLU A 47 6.22 -18.69 7.25
N GLY A 48 5.90 -19.86 6.68
CA GLY A 48 6.52 -20.34 5.45
C GLY A 48 6.32 -19.37 4.28
N PHE A 49 5.11 -18.81 4.13
CA PHE A 49 4.86 -17.77 3.13
C PHE A 49 5.69 -16.51 3.39
N LEU A 50 5.75 -16.03 4.64
CA LEU A 50 6.52 -14.83 5.00
C LEU A 50 8.02 -15.00 4.73
N ASP A 51 8.58 -16.19 4.93
CA ASP A 51 9.99 -16.47 4.66
C ASP A 51 10.30 -16.47 3.15
N VAL A 52 9.41 -17.06 2.35
CA VAL A 52 9.50 -16.96 0.88
C VAL A 52 9.37 -15.50 0.45
N PHE A 53 8.40 -14.76 0.97
CA PHE A 53 8.19 -13.36 0.63
C PHE A 53 9.43 -12.50 0.94
N LYS A 54 10.02 -12.64 2.14
CA LYS A 54 11.23 -11.91 2.52
C LYS A 54 12.41 -12.23 1.60
N ARG A 55 12.56 -13.48 1.18
CA ARG A 55 13.64 -13.90 0.28
C ARG A 55 13.47 -13.32 -1.11
N GLU A 56 12.27 -13.37 -1.69
CA GLU A 56 12.07 -12.99 -3.10
C GLU A 56 11.82 -11.48 -3.29
N VAL A 57 11.20 -10.80 -2.31
CA VAL A 57 10.71 -9.41 -2.48
C VAL A 57 11.59 -8.39 -1.76
N CYS A 58 12.23 -8.74 -0.64
CA CYS A 58 12.98 -7.79 0.19
C CYS A 58 14.50 -7.76 -0.10
N GLN A 59 15.01 -8.52 -1.08
CA GLN A 59 16.45 -8.61 -1.40
C GLN A 59 17.05 -7.44 -2.21
N ASN A 60 16.39 -6.28 -2.27
CA ASN A 60 16.91 -5.08 -2.95
C ASN A 60 17.66 -4.14 -2.01
#